data_AF-A0A537QAK0-F1
#
_entry.id   AF-A0A537QAK0-F1
#
_cell.length_a   1.000
_cell.length_b   1.000
_cell.length_c   1.000
_cell.angle_alpha   90.00
_cell.angle_beta   90.00
_cell.angle_gamma   90.00
#
_symmetry.space_group_name_H-M   'P 1'
#
loop_
_entity.id
_entity.type
_entity.pdbx_description
1 polymer ?
#
loop_
_entity_poly.entity_id
_entity_poly.type
_entity_poly.pdbx_seq_one_letter_code
_entity_poly.pdbx_strand_id
1 'polypeptide(L)' 'MRTTLDIDDHILREVKAIREKEGRSVGAIVSELLAEALARRPSRARPSFRWTSRPMKAQVDLTDKESVYAASMPTGRTG' A
#
# COMPACT_ATOMS: atom_id res chain seq x y z
N MET A 1 -13.54 -7.38 7.71
CA MET A 1 -13.73 -8.02 6.38
C MET A 1 -13.79 -9.52 6.59
N ARG A 2 -14.70 -10.22 5.90
CA ARG A 2 -14.80 -11.69 5.94
C ARG A 2 -14.19 -12.24 4.66
N THR A 3 -13.14 -13.04 4.81
CA THR A 3 -12.41 -13.65 3.69
C THR A 3 -12.35 -15.15 3.93
N THR A 4 -12.52 -15.94 2.87
CA THR A 4 -12.26 -17.38 2.88
C THR A 4 -10.84 -17.60 2.38
N LEU A 5 -10.01 -18.29 3.15
CA LEU A 5 -8.63 -18.61 2.84
C LEU A 5 -8.42 -20.09 3.14
N ASP A 6 -7.77 -20.81 2.24
CA ASP A 6 -7.33 -22.18 2.50
C ASP A 6 -6.10 -22.16 3.42
N ILE A 7 -6.17 -22.88 4.54
CA ILE A 7 -5.12 -22.95 5.56
C ILE A 7 -4.82 -24.43 5.80
N ASP A 8 -3.54 -24.77 5.87
CA ASP A 8 -3.09 -26.12 6.22
C ASP A 8 -3.65 -26.58 7.59
N ASP A 9 -4.04 -27.85 7.69
CA ASP A 9 -4.67 -28.42 8.87
C ASP A 9 -3.80 -28.31 10.13
N HIS A 10 -2.48 -28.44 10.00
CA HIS A 10 -1.56 -28.29 11.13
C HIS A 10 -1.56 -26.85 11.64
N ILE A 11 -1.51 -25.87 10.74
CA ILE A 11 -1.55 -24.44 11.09
C ILE A 11 -2.89 -24.09 11.75
N LEU A 12 -4.01 -24.61 11.22
CA LEU A 12 -5.32 -24.36 11.79
C LEU A 12 -5.45 -24.91 13.23
N ARG A 13 -4.82 -26.05 13.54
CA ARG A 13 -4.78 -26.62 14.90
C ARG A 13 -4.05 -25.69 15.88
N GLU A 14 -2.88 -25.20 15.49
CA GLU A 14 -2.09 -24.27 16.32
C GLU A 14 -2.86 -22.97 16.61
N VAL A 15 -3.49 -22.38 15.58
CA VAL A 15 -4.30 -21.16 15.76
C VAL A 15 -5.49 -21.39 16.70
N LYS A 16 -6.11 -22.58 16.66
CA LYS A 16 -7.20 -22.94 17.58
C LYS A 16 -6.72 -23.07 19.02
N ALA A 17 -5.54 -23.65 19.25
CA ALA A 17 -4.94 -23.74 20.58
C ALA A 17 -4.64 -22.35 21.16
N ILE A 18 -4.12 -21.43 20.34
CA ILE A 18 -3.90 -20.02 20.75
C ILE A 18 -5.24 -19.35 21.11
N ARG A 19 -6.27 -19.56 20.28
CA ARG A 19 -7.62 -19.05 20.57
C ARG A 19 -8.15 -19.53 21.92
N GLU A 20 -7.98 -20.82 22.25
CA GLU A 20 -8.44 -21.37 23.52
C GLU A 20 -7.73 -20.74 24.72
N LYS A 21 -6.46 -20.39 24.56
CA LYS A 21 -5.66 -19.72 25.59
C LYS A 21 -5.99 -18.24 25.75
N GLU A 22 -6.22 -17.51 24.65
CA GLU A 22 -6.38 -16.05 24.65
C GLU A 22 -7.83 -15.57 24.64
N GLY A 23 -8.79 -16.44 24.31
CA GLY A 23 -10.21 -16.07 24.18
C GLY A 23 -10.53 -15.16 22.98
N ARG A 24 -9.57 -14.96 22.06
CA ARG A 24 -9.71 -14.09 20.88
C ARG A 24 -10.32 -14.85 19.69
N SER A 25 -10.85 -14.10 18.72
CA SER A 25 -11.36 -14.71 17.48
C SER A 25 -10.22 -15.28 16.62
N VAL A 26 -10.48 -16.38 15.91
CA VAL A 26 -9.52 -16.99 14.95
C VAL A 26 -9.04 -15.95 13.93
N GLY A 27 -9.95 -15.13 13.40
CA GLY A 27 -9.61 -14.11 12.42
C GLY A 27 -8.68 -13.02 12.96
N ALA A 28 -8.80 -12.64 14.23
CA ALA A 28 -7.91 -11.67 14.85
C ALA A 28 -6.49 -12.23 15.01
N ILE A 29 -6.38 -13.49 15.50
CA ILE A 29 -5.09 -14.18 15.67
C ILE A 29 -4.39 -14.35 14.31
N VAL A 30 -5.11 -14.84 13.31
CA VAL A 30 -4.56 -15.01 11.95
C VAL A 30 -4.10 -13.67 11.36
N SER A 31 -4.88 -12.60 11.54
CA SER A 31 -4.53 -11.28 11.01
C SER A 31 -3.26 -10.71 11.63
N GLU A 32 -3.11 -10.86 12.95
CA GLU A 32 -1.91 -10.42 13.67
C GLU A 32 -0.67 -11.21 13.23
N LEU A 33 -0.73 -12.54 13.27
CA LEU A 33 0.38 -13.41 12.88
C LEU A 33 0.81 -13.15 11.42
N LEU A 34 -0.17 -12.95 10.53
CA LEU A 34 0.09 -12.62 9.14
C LEU A 34 0.72 -11.23 8.98
N ALA A 35 0.23 -10.23 9.71
CA ALA A 35 0.79 -8.88 9.69
C ALA A 35 2.26 -8.88 10.09
N GLU A 36 2.61 -9.61 11.17
CA GLU A 36 4.00 -9.74 11.58
C GLU A 36 4.87 -10.45 10.53
N ALA A 37 4.37 -11.54 9.95
CA ALA A 37 5.09 -12.28 8.91
C ALA A 37 5.35 -11.40 7.68
N LEU A 38 4.37 -10.58 7.29
CA LEU A 38 4.51 -9.62 6.19
C LEU A 38 5.49 -8.49 6.53
N ALA A 39 5.50 -8.01 7.78
CA ALA A 39 6.44 -6.98 8.23
C ALA A 39 7.89 -7.49 8.27
N ARG A 40 8.10 -8.77 8.60
CA ARG A 40 9.41 -9.42 8.59
C ARG A 40 9.92 -9.71 7.17
N ARG A 41 9.04 -9.71 6.16
CA ARG A 41 9.46 -9.93 4.77
C ARG A 41 10.35 -8.77 4.35
N PRO A 42 11.54 -9.01 3.78
CA PRO A 42 12.38 -7.93 3.28
C PRO A 42 11.56 -7.13 2.27
N SER A 43 11.29 -5.87 2.61
CA SER A 43 10.70 -4.93 1.67
C SER A 43 11.61 -4.93 0.45
N ARG A 44 11.05 -5.20 -0.74
CA ARG A 44 11.79 -4.98 -2.00
C ARG A 44 12.34 -3.56 -1.90
N ALA A 45 13.67 -3.44 -1.88
CA ALA A 45 14.33 -2.17 -1.66
C ALA A 45 13.65 -1.13 -2.56
N ARG A 46 12.94 -0.18 -1.94
CA ARG A 46 12.36 0.92 -2.72
C ARG A 46 13.55 1.57 -3.41
N PRO A 47 13.48 1.83 -4.72
CA PRO A 47 14.55 2.55 -5.37
C PRO A 47 14.81 3.82 -4.56
N SER A 48 16.08 4.09 -4.26
CA SER A 48 16.47 5.34 -3.61
C SER A 48 15.76 6.48 -4.32
N PHE A 49 15.12 7.38 -3.59
CA PHE A 49 14.55 8.58 -4.19
C PHE A 49 15.66 9.32 -4.93
N ARG A 50 15.51 9.44 -6.25
CA ARG A 50 16.45 10.17 -7.11
C ARG A 50 15.76 11.42 -7.61
N TRP A 51 16.19 12.56 -7.09
CA TRP A 51 15.76 13.86 -7.59
C TRP A 51 16.21 14.02 -9.05
N THR A 52 15.25 14.07 -9.98
CA THR A 52 15.55 14.28 -11.40
C THR A 52 15.42 15.76 -11.71
N SER A 53 16.54 16.42 -11.99
CA SER A 53 16.57 17.82 -12.46
C SER A 53 17.02 17.85 -13.92
N ARG A 54 16.22 18.48 -14.78
CA ARG A 54 16.53 18.71 -16.19
C ARG A 54 16.00 20.09 -16.59
N PRO A 55 16.67 20.81 -17.50
CA PRO A 55 16.11 22.05 -18.03
C PRO A 55 14.86 21.73 -18.86
N MET A 56 13.68 22.01 -18.32
CA MET A 56 12.39 21.67 -18.94
C MET A 56 11.80 22.80 -19.80
N LYS A 57 12.44 23.98 -19.86
CA LYS A 57 11.93 25.18 -20.56
C LYS A 57 10.45 25.43 -20.25
N ALA A 58 10.15 25.56 -18.96
CA ALA A 58 8.78 25.64 -18.45
C ALA A 58 7.97 26.67 -19.27
N GLN A 59 6.86 26.21 -19.86
CA GLN A 59 5.92 27.04 -20.62
C GLN A 59 4.87 27.69 -19.72
N VAL A 60 4.94 27.41 -18.41
CA VAL A 60 4.01 27.84 -17.40
C VAL A 60 4.81 28.57 -16.34
N ASP A 61 4.35 29.76 -15.96
CA ASP A 61 4.87 30.44 -14.79
C ASP A 61 4.36 29.73 -13.53
N LEU A 62 5.28 29.07 -12.82
CA LEU A 62 4.95 28.31 -11.60
C LEU A 62 4.66 29.21 -10.39
N THR A 63 4.95 30.52 -10.49
CA THR A 63 4.62 31.49 -9.45
C THR A 63 3.19 32.03 -9.60
N ASP A 64 2.60 31.90 -10.78
CA ASP A 64 1.21 32.21 -11.04
C ASP A 64 0.34 30.96 -10.88
N LYS A 65 -0.45 30.96 -9.81
CA LYS A 65 -1.39 29.89 -9.49
C LYS A 65 -2.40 29.66 -10.62
N GLU A 66 -2.88 30.71 -11.28
CA GLU A 66 -3.89 30.57 -12.33
C GLU A 66 -3.29 29.92 -13.58
N SER A 67 -2.06 30.29 -13.95
CA SER A 67 -1.29 29.64 -15.02
C SER A 67 -1.10 28.14 -14.76
N VAL A 68 -0.76 27.74 -13.53
CA VAL A 68 -0.63 26.31 -13.16
C VAL A 68 -1.98 25.60 -13.24
N TYR A 69 -3.04 26.23 -12.75
CA TYR A 69 -4.38 25.64 -12.74
C TYR A 69 -4.89 25.40 -14.16
N ALA A 70 -4.75 26.39 -15.04
CA ALA A 70 -5.10 26.29 -16.45
C ALA A 70 -4.34 25.16 -17.17
N ALA A 71 -3.04 25.00 -16.91
CA ALA A 71 -2.22 23.93 -17.50
C ALA A 71 -2.54 22.53 -16.95
N SER A 72 -3.08 22.43 -15.73
CA SER A 72 -3.44 21.16 -15.09
C SER A 72 -4.83 20.63 -15.47
N MET A 73 -5.68 21.49 -16.03
CA MET A 73 -6.99 21.13 -16.53
C MET A 73 -6.87 20.32 -17.83
N PRO A 74 -7.60 19.21 -17.99
CA PRO A 74 -7.61 18.47 -19.24
C PRO A 74 -8.19 19.35 -20.34
N THR A 75 -7.33 19.91 -21.19
CA THR A 75 -7.78 20.62 -22.38
C THR A 75 -8.38 19.57 -23.30
N GLY A 76 -9.70 19.63 -23.50
CA GLY A 76 -10.38 18.80 -24.49
C GLY A 76 -9.65 18.90 -25.82
N ARG A 77 -9.28 17.74 -26.37
CA ARG A 77 -8.64 17.58 -27.67
C ARG A 77 -9.59 18.10 -28.75
N THR A 78 -9.56 19.40 -29.05
CA THR A 78 -10.11 19.94 -30.31
C THR A 78 -9.11 19.66 -31.41
N GLY A 79 -9.62 19.06 -32.49
CA GLY A 79 -8.89 18.40 -33.57
C GLY A 79 -8.14 19.31 -34.52
#